data_AF-A0A2E3SLR5-F1
#
_entry.id   AF-A0A2E3SLR5-F1
#
_cell.length_a   1.000
_cell.length_b   1.000
_cell.length_c   1.000
_cell.angle_alpha   90.00
_cell.angle_beta   90.00
_cell.angle_gamma   90.00
#
_symmetry.space_group_name_H-M   'P 1'
#
loop_
_entity.id
_entity.type
_entity.pdbx_description
1 polymer ?
#
loop_
_entity_poly.entity_id
_entity_poly.type
_entity_poly.pdbx_seq_one_letter_code
_entity_poly.pdbx_strand_id
1 'polypeptide(L)'
;MKKFFTFLTLLLLPAITFASEADLKLPEGFGGLEQTQILYYGFIITILGMLFGLYQFMKVKKLRAHASMLEIADVIYSTCSAYLKQQGKFLAILFIFIGAAVAGYFGFLAKDHHGETLFGVGGVLLILAWTIIGILGSYAVAAFGIRMNTLANARMAFASLKRKPLELLNIPLKAGMSIGVVLICVELILMLVILMFMPEHLAGACFIGFAIGESLGASALRIAGGIFTKIADVGSDLMKVVFKIGEDDPRNPGVIADCTGDNAGDSVGPTADGFETYGVTGVALIAFILLAITGTASAKELLQIDLLVWIFVMRILMIATSIFAYWINNAISTAKYKNVDV
;
A
#
# COMPACT_ATOMS: atom_id res chain seq x y z
N MET A 1 6.03 -30.38 -35.03
CA MET A 1 6.95 -31.06 -34.09
C MET A 1 8.12 -30.19 -33.65
N LYS A 2 8.98 -29.67 -34.55
CA LYS A 2 10.11 -28.79 -34.15
C LYS A 2 9.69 -27.55 -33.34
N LYS A 3 8.67 -26.79 -33.77
CA LYS A 3 8.16 -25.61 -33.04
C LYS A 3 7.59 -25.96 -31.64
N PHE A 4 6.99 -27.13 -31.49
CA PHE A 4 6.46 -27.61 -30.20
C PHE A 4 7.60 -27.98 -29.25
N PHE A 5 8.64 -28.66 -29.74
CA PHE A 5 9.83 -28.94 -28.97
C PHE A 5 10.59 -27.67 -28.58
N THR A 6 10.73 -26.69 -29.47
CA THR A 6 11.37 -25.40 -29.16
C THR A 6 10.59 -24.63 -28.09
N PHE A 7 9.26 -24.63 -28.18
CA PHE A 7 8.38 -24.03 -27.18
C PHE A 7 8.47 -24.74 -25.82
N LEU A 8 8.50 -26.07 -25.83
CA LEU A 8 8.65 -26.88 -24.62
C LEU A 8 10.03 -26.68 -23.98
N THR A 9 11.10 -26.57 -24.77
CA THR A 9 12.44 -26.25 -24.25
C THR A 9 12.52 -24.82 -23.69
N LEU A 10 11.82 -23.86 -24.29
CA LEU A 10 11.71 -22.49 -23.76
C LEU A 10 10.94 -22.43 -22.44
N LEU A 11 9.92 -23.27 -22.28
CA LEU A 11 9.17 -23.41 -21.01
C LEU A 11 9.97 -24.13 -19.92
N LEU A 12 10.90 -25.01 -20.29
CA LEU A 12 11.74 -25.77 -19.36
C LEU A 12 13.03 -25.04 -18.97
N LEU A 13 13.48 -24.07 -19.77
CA LEU A 13 14.68 -23.25 -19.51
C LEU A 13 14.73 -22.63 -18.09
N PRO A 14 13.64 -22.06 -17.53
CA PRO A 14 13.63 -21.52 -16.17
C PRO A 14 13.92 -22.57 -15.08
N ALA A 15 13.50 -23.83 -15.29
CA ALA A 15 13.74 -24.91 -14.34
C ALA A 15 15.21 -25.38 -14.34
N ILE A 16 15.96 -25.07 -15.41
CA ILE A 16 17.37 -25.45 -15.58
C ILE A 16 18.30 -24.38 -15.03
N THR A 17 17.85 -23.11 -14.97
CA THR A 17 18.69 -21.99 -14.54
C THR A 17 18.89 -21.88 -13.03
N PHE A 18 18.19 -22.67 -12.20
CA PHE A 18 18.26 -22.62 -10.71
C PHE A 18 18.25 -21.18 -10.15
N ALA A 19 17.61 -20.24 -10.85
CA ALA A 19 17.60 -18.83 -10.48
C ALA A 19 16.48 -18.59 -9.46
N SER A 20 16.83 -18.13 -8.27
CA SER A 20 15.90 -17.81 -7.20
C SER A 20 15.75 -16.29 -7.07
N GLU A 21 14.52 -15.81 -6.84
CA GLU A 21 14.27 -14.42 -6.45
C GLU A 21 14.90 -14.08 -5.08
N ALA A 22 15.24 -15.11 -4.29
CA ALA A 22 15.95 -14.94 -3.03
C ALA A 22 17.42 -14.52 -3.22
N ASP A 23 18.02 -14.82 -4.38
CA ASP A 23 19.45 -14.63 -4.65
C ASP A 23 19.72 -13.37 -5.47
N LEU A 24 18.75 -12.45 -5.51
CA LEU A 24 18.83 -11.19 -6.24
C LEU A 24 19.91 -10.28 -5.63
N LYS A 25 21.02 -10.15 -6.35
CA LYS A 25 22.06 -9.17 -6.06
C LYS A 25 21.84 -7.93 -6.92
N LEU A 26 21.91 -6.75 -6.31
CA LEU A 26 21.99 -5.51 -7.06
C LEU A 26 23.35 -5.45 -7.81
N PRO A 27 23.39 -4.85 -9.01
CA PRO A 27 24.62 -4.71 -9.79
C PRO A 27 25.66 -3.87 -9.05
N GLU A 28 26.94 -4.27 -9.13
CA GLU A 28 28.06 -3.54 -8.52
C GLU A 28 28.20 -2.13 -9.14
N GLY A 29 28.41 -1.12 -8.31
CA GLY A 29 28.56 0.26 -8.79
C GLY A 29 27.24 1.00 -8.94
N PHE A 30 26.18 0.54 -8.27
CA PHE A 30 24.95 1.30 -8.01
C PHE A 30 25.30 2.56 -7.20
N GLY A 31 25.72 3.62 -7.88
CA GLY A 31 26.44 4.71 -7.22
C GLY A 31 27.07 5.78 -8.13
N GLY A 32 26.89 5.70 -9.45
CA GLY A 32 27.29 6.79 -10.34
C GLY A 32 26.66 8.11 -9.88
N LEU A 33 27.43 9.20 -9.87
CA LEU A 33 27.01 10.49 -9.29
C LEU A 33 25.66 10.96 -9.84
N GLU A 34 25.42 10.83 -11.15
CA GLU A 34 24.18 11.28 -11.78
C GLU A 34 22.97 10.37 -11.45
N GLN A 35 23.11 9.05 -11.58
CA GLN A 35 22.04 8.09 -11.30
C GLN A 35 21.58 8.16 -9.83
N THR A 36 22.54 8.27 -8.91
CA THR A 36 22.27 8.37 -7.47
C THR A 36 21.62 9.71 -7.11
N GLN A 37 22.03 10.80 -7.75
CA GLN A 37 21.40 12.12 -7.59
C GLN A 37 19.92 12.12 -7.99
N ILE A 38 19.57 11.44 -9.08
CA ILE A 38 18.18 11.31 -9.53
C ILE A 38 17.31 10.62 -8.45
N LEU A 39 17.83 9.55 -7.83
CA LEU A 39 17.12 8.83 -6.77
C LEU A 39 16.98 9.67 -5.49
N TYR A 40 17.98 10.50 -5.15
CA TYR A 40 17.87 11.47 -4.06
C TYR A 40 16.78 12.53 -4.31
N TYR A 41 16.62 13.01 -5.55
CA TYR A 41 15.46 13.85 -5.89
C TYR A 41 14.13 13.10 -5.70
N GLY A 42 14.14 11.77 -5.84
CA GLY A 42 13.00 10.92 -5.51
C GLY A 42 12.54 11.03 -4.06
N PHE A 43 13.47 11.06 -3.10
CA PHE A 43 13.12 11.33 -1.69
C PHE A 43 12.46 12.70 -1.51
N ILE A 44 12.97 13.73 -2.19
CA ILE A 44 12.40 15.08 -2.10
C ILE A 44 10.97 15.08 -2.64
N ILE A 45 10.72 14.48 -3.81
CA ILE A 45 9.39 14.46 -4.43
C ILE A 45 8.41 13.64 -3.60
N THR A 46 8.81 12.50 -3.05
CA THR A 46 7.95 11.68 -2.18
C THR A 46 7.63 12.38 -0.86
N ILE A 47 8.58 13.09 -0.25
CA ILE A 47 8.32 13.93 0.93
C ILE A 47 7.35 15.06 0.59
N LEU A 48 7.53 15.77 -0.53
CA LEU A 48 6.61 16.82 -0.98
C LEU A 48 5.21 16.26 -1.26
N GLY A 49 5.12 15.08 -1.87
CA GLY A 49 3.87 14.35 -2.08
C GLY A 49 3.19 14.04 -0.75
N MET A 50 3.92 13.47 0.21
CA MET A 50 3.40 13.19 1.56
C MET A 50 2.89 14.47 2.23
N LEU A 51 3.64 15.58 2.17
CA LEU A 51 3.21 16.87 2.69
C LEU A 51 1.94 17.38 2.00
N PHE A 52 1.79 17.20 0.69
CA PHE A 52 0.55 17.50 -0.03
C PHE A 52 -0.61 16.64 0.46
N GLY A 53 -0.39 15.34 0.66
CA GLY A 53 -1.38 14.43 1.22
C GLY A 53 -1.84 14.88 2.62
N LEU A 54 -0.89 15.20 3.51
CA LEU A 54 -1.18 15.75 4.85
C LEU A 54 -1.86 17.13 4.78
N TYR A 55 -1.52 17.95 3.80
CA TYR A 55 -2.21 19.21 3.56
C TYR A 55 -3.69 19.01 3.20
N GLN A 56 -4.01 18.00 2.37
CA GLN A 56 -5.40 17.64 2.08
C GLN A 56 -6.13 17.11 3.32
N PHE A 57 -5.44 16.32 4.16
CA PHE A 57 -5.95 15.91 5.47
C PHE A 57 -6.32 17.11 6.34
N MET A 58 -5.42 18.10 6.44
CA MET A 58 -5.69 19.32 7.19
C MET A 58 -6.84 20.14 6.61
N LYS A 59 -6.99 20.16 5.27
CA LYS A 59 -8.14 20.79 4.61
C LYS A 59 -9.45 20.13 4.99
N VAL A 60 -9.53 18.80 4.92
CA VAL A 60 -10.73 18.06 5.33
C VAL A 60 -10.99 18.33 6.80
N LYS A 61 -9.99 18.15 7.68
CA LYS A 61 -10.13 18.39 9.13
C LYS A 61 -10.67 19.78 9.48
N LYS A 62 -10.33 20.82 8.72
CA LYS A 62 -10.80 22.20 8.92
C LYS A 62 -12.23 22.47 8.45
N LEU A 63 -12.86 21.59 7.68
CA LEU A 63 -14.27 21.76 7.30
C LEU A 63 -15.16 21.73 8.55
N ARG A 64 -16.22 22.55 8.51
CA ARG A 64 -17.21 22.64 9.59
C ARG A 64 -18.02 21.34 9.66
N ALA A 65 -18.35 20.92 10.87
CA ALA A 65 -19.27 19.83 11.15
C ALA A 65 -20.06 20.16 12.41
N HIS A 66 -21.29 19.64 12.52
CA HIS A 66 -22.10 19.79 13.72
C HIS A 66 -21.55 18.92 14.86
N ALA A 67 -21.73 19.35 16.13
CA ALA A 67 -21.22 18.64 17.30
C ALA A 67 -21.72 17.18 17.36
N SER A 68 -23.02 16.96 17.18
CA SER A 68 -23.59 15.59 17.19
C SER A 68 -23.04 14.67 16.10
N MET A 69 -22.73 15.21 14.91
CA MET A 69 -22.14 14.41 13.82
C MET A 69 -20.67 14.04 14.14
N LEU A 70 -19.96 14.94 14.82
CA LEU A 70 -18.60 14.68 15.29
C LEU A 70 -18.57 13.63 16.41
N GLU A 71 -19.53 13.69 17.34
CA GLU A 71 -19.67 12.69 18.41
C GLU A 71 -19.87 11.28 17.83
N ILE A 72 -20.78 11.12 16.85
CA ILE A 72 -20.99 9.84 16.16
C ILE A 72 -19.72 9.38 15.45
N ALA A 73 -19.04 10.28 14.72
CA ALA A 73 -17.80 9.93 14.03
C ALA A 73 -16.67 9.53 14.98
N ASP A 74 -16.59 10.12 16.17
CA ASP A 74 -15.61 9.72 17.18
C ASP A 74 -15.97 8.37 17.84
N VAL A 75 -17.26 8.05 18.00
CA VAL A 75 -17.70 6.70 18.39
C VAL A 75 -17.28 5.66 17.35
N ILE A 76 -17.55 5.90 16.06
CA ILE A 76 -17.11 5.03 14.96
C ILE A 76 -15.59 4.90 14.96
N TYR A 77 -14.86 6.02 15.05
CA TYR A 77 -13.39 6.01 15.09
C TYR A 77 -12.83 5.22 16.28
N SER A 78 -13.43 5.36 17.47
CA SER A 78 -13.00 4.63 18.65
C SER A 78 -13.18 3.11 18.49
N THR A 79 -14.27 2.71 17.83
CA THR A 79 -14.58 1.31 17.50
C THR A 79 -13.61 0.78 16.45
N CYS A 80 -13.35 1.54 15.38
CA CYS A 80 -12.32 1.21 14.39
C CYS A 80 -10.92 1.09 15.03
N SER A 81 -10.58 1.96 15.98
CA SER A 81 -9.30 1.91 16.69
C SER A 81 -9.18 0.67 17.56
N ALA A 82 -10.26 0.28 18.25
CA ALA A 82 -10.30 -0.97 19.00
C ALA A 82 -10.17 -2.19 18.08
N TYR A 83 -10.86 -2.18 16.95
CA TYR A 83 -10.73 -3.20 15.91
C TYR A 83 -9.28 -3.28 15.39
N LEU A 84 -8.64 -2.16 15.03
CA LEU A 84 -7.26 -2.16 14.54
C LEU A 84 -6.29 -2.74 15.56
N LYS A 85 -6.45 -2.40 16.84
CA LYS A 85 -5.61 -2.97 17.92
C LYS A 85 -5.74 -4.50 17.98
N GLN A 86 -6.95 -5.03 17.76
CA GLN A 86 -7.16 -6.47 17.70
C GLN A 86 -6.53 -7.08 16.44
N GLN A 87 -6.63 -6.41 15.29
CA GLN A 87 -5.93 -6.82 14.07
C GLN A 87 -4.41 -6.79 14.23
N GLY A 88 -3.85 -5.81 14.93
CA GLY A 88 -2.41 -5.75 15.21
C GLY A 88 -1.93 -6.96 16.02
N LYS A 89 -2.72 -7.41 17.01
CA LYS A 89 -2.42 -8.66 17.74
C LYS A 89 -2.50 -9.89 16.84
N PHE A 90 -3.50 -9.94 15.96
CA PHE A 90 -3.64 -11.03 15.01
C PHE A 90 -2.48 -11.08 14.00
N LEU A 91 -2.08 -9.93 13.46
CA LEU A 91 -0.91 -9.79 12.60
C LEU A 91 0.38 -10.22 13.30
N ALA A 92 0.55 -9.92 14.59
CA ALA A 92 1.71 -10.38 15.34
C ALA A 92 1.77 -11.93 15.44
N ILE A 93 0.61 -12.59 15.62
CA ILE A 93 0.53 -14.06 15.63
C ILE A 93 0.88 -14.62 14.24
N LEU A 94 0.31 -14.04 13.19
CA LEU A 94 0.62 -14.44 11.81
C LEU A 94 2.09 -14.22 11.45
N PHE A 95 2.69 -13.14 11.94
CA PHE A 95 4.11 -12.87 11.75
C PHE A 95 4.99 -13.93 12.43
N ILE A 96 4.61 -14.49 13.57
CA ILE A 96 5.39 -15.60 14.17
C ILE A 96 5.45 -16.79 13.20
N PHE A 97 4.32 -17.13 12.57
CA PHE A 97 4.25 -18.25 11.64
C PHE A 97 5.01 -17.96 10.33
N ILE A 98 4.71 -16.83 9.69
CA ILE A 98 5.34 -16.45 8.42
C ILE A 98 6.81 -16.09 8.62
N GLY A 99 7.14 -15.38 9.69
CA GLY A 99 8.51 -15.05 10.08
C GLY A 99 9.35 -16.29 10.36
N ALA A 100 8.79 -17.34 10.98
CA ALA A 100 9.49 -18.61 11.11
C ALA A 100 9.74 -19.29 9.76
N ALA A 101 8.78 -19.22 8.83
CA ALA A 101 8.96 -19.74 7.47
C ALA A 101 10.01 -18.95 6.68
N VAL A 102 10.00 -17.62 6.76
CA VAL A 102 10.99 -16.72 6.16
C VAL A 102 12.38 -17.00 6.75
N ALA A 103 12.50 -17.08 8.08
CA ALA A 103 13.74 -17.41 8.75
C ALA A 103 14.26 -18.80 8.38
N GLY A 104 13.36 -19.78 8.28
CA GLY A 104 13.67 -21.15 7.86
C GLY A 104 14.21 -21.18 6.42
N TYR A 105 13.54 -20.46 5.53
CA TYR A 105 13.91 -20.40 4.12
C TYR A 105 15.25 -19.69 3.92
N PHE A 106 15.37 -18.43 4.36
CA PHE A 106 16.58 -17.64 4.15
C PHE A 106 17.77 -18.08 5.03
N GLY A 107 17.50 -18.73 6.16
CA GLY A 107 18.56 -19.19 7.08
C GLY A 107 19.10 -20.58 6.78
N PHE A 108 18.30 -21.49 6.19
CA PHE A 108 18.73 -22.88 5.98
C PHE A 108 18.58 -23.40 4.55
N LEU A 109 17.60 -22.92 3.78
CA LEU A 109 17.32 -23.42 2.43
C LEU A 109 17.97 -22.57 1.33
N ALA A 110 18.11 -21.26 1.54
CA ALA A 110 18.84 -20.37 0.66
C ALA A 110 20.35 -20.66 0.79
N LYS A 111 20.84 -21.58 -0.05
CA LYS A 111 22.23 -21.99 -0.11
C LYS A 111 22.87 -21.57 -1.43
N ASP A 112 24.08 -21.05 -1.36
CA ASP A 112 24.86 -20.69 -2.54
C ASP A 112 25.25 -21.98 -3.30
N HIS A 113 25.79 -21.85 -4.51
CA HIS A 113 26.27 -22.97 -5.34
C HIS A 113 27.31 -23.86 -4.63
N HIS A 114 27.94 -23.35 -3.58
CA HIS A 114 28.89 -24.06 -2.73
C HIS A 114 28.27 -24.74 -1.49
N GLY A 115 26.96 -24.60 -1.27
CA GLY A 115 26.22 -25.23 -0.16
C GLY A 115 26.24 -24.45 1.17
N GLU A 116 26.92 -23.31 1.20
CA GLU A 116 26.94 -22.36 2.33
C GLU A 116 25.67 -21.52 2.36
N THR A 117 25.21 -21.10 3.55
CA THR A 117 24.04 -20.23 3.69
C THR A 117 24.31 -18.88 3.01
N LEU A 118 23.47 -18.45 2.06
CA LEU A 118 23.62 -17.16 1.37
C LEU A 118 23.61 -15.98 2.35
N PHE A 119 22.83 -16.13 3.42
CA PHE A 119 22.58 -15.09 4.39
C PHE A 119 23.04 -15.57 5.76
N GLY A 120 24.03 -14.89 6.35
CA GLY A 120 24.35 -15.10 7.76
C GLY A 120 23.19 -14.70 8.67
N VAL A 121 23.29 -15.03 9.96
CA VAL A 121 22.24 -14.71 10.96
C VAL A 121 21.85 -13.24 10.93
N GLY A 122 22.82 -12.32 10.75
CA GLY A 122 22.55 -10.89 10.62
C GLY A 122 21.73 -10.52 9.39
N GLY A 123 21.95 -11.19 8.25
CA GLY A 123 21.17 -10.98 7.02
C GLY A 123 19.72 -11.45 7.18
N VAL A 124 19.52 -12.62 7.78
CA VAL A 124 18.16 -13.14 8.07
C VAL A 124 17.40 -12.21 9.01
N LEU A 125 18.05 -11.69 10.06
CA LEU A 125 17.43 -10.72 10.96
C LEU A 125 17.05 -9.42 10.24
N LEU A 126 17.87 -8.96 9.30
CA LEU A 126 17.57 -7.78 8.50
C LEU A 126 16.37 -8.00 7.56
N ILE A 127 16.28 -9.17 6.92
CA ILE A 127 15.14 -9.56 6.08
C ILE A 127 13.85 -9.58 6.94
N LEU A 128 13.89 -10.20 8.12
CA LEU A 128 12.76 -10.21 9.05
C LEU A 128 12.38 -8.80 9.52
N ALA A 129 13.36 -7.92 9.75
CA ALA A 129 13.09 -6.53 10.09
C ALA A 129 12.33 -5.82 8.97
N TRP A 130 12.72 -6.04 7.71
CA TRP A 130 12.00 -5.51 6.55
C TRP A 130 10.61 -6.12 6.39
N THR A 131 10.41 -7.40 6.70
CA THR A 131 9.06 -8.00 6.78
C THR A 131 8.19 -7.31 7.83
N ILE A 132 8.74 -7.02 9.01
CA ILE A 132 8.01 -6.27 10.05
C ILE A 132 7.68 -4.87 9.56
N ILE A 133 8.64 -4.18 8.91
CA ILE A 133 8.42 -2.84 8.35
C ILE A 133 7.30 -2.86 7.30
N GLY A 134 7.23 -3.90 6.44
CA GLY A 134 6.14 -4.07 5.48
C GLY A 134 4.77 -4.22 6.16
N ILE A 135 4.67 -5.09 7.18
CA ILE A 135 3.43 -5.25 7.97
C ILE A 135 3.01 -3.92 8.62
N LEU A 136 3.97 -3.22 9.22
CA LEU A 136 3.74 -1.92 9.87
C LEU A 136 3.35 -0.85 8.86
N GLY A 137 3.89 -0.90 7.64
CA GLY A 137 3.53 -0.04 6.52
C GLY A 137 2.05 -0.17 6.19
N SER A 138 1.59 -1.38 5.88
CA SER A 138 0.17 -1.68 5.60
C SER A 138 -0.74 -1.27 6.77
N TYR A 139 -0.32 -1.55 8.00
CA TYR A 139 -1.06 -1.19 9.21
C TYR A 139 -1.16 0.33 9.41
N ALA A 140 -0.07 1.06 9.16
CA ALA A 140 -0.01 2.52 9.34
C ALA A 140 -0.87 3.25 8.29
N VAL A 141 -0.79 2.84 7.01
CA VAL A 141 -1.62 3.45 5.96
C VAL A 141 -3.12 3.16 6.19
N ALA A 142 -3.46 1.96 6.67
CA ALA A 142 -4.82 1.62 7.06
C ALA A 142 -5.32 2.49 8.23
N ALA A 143 -4.51 2.68 9.26
CA ALA A 143 -4.84 3.54 10.40
C ALA A 143 -5.06 5.00 9.97
N PHE A 144 -4.20 5.49 9.06
CA PHE A 144 -4.35 6.82 8.47
C PHE A 144 -5.65 6.95 7.67
N GLY A 145 -5.95 5.96 6.84
CA GLY A 145 -7.18 5.88 6.03
C GLY A 145 -8.44 5.97 6.88
N ILE A 146 -8.53 5.17 7.95
CA ILE A 146 -9.66 5.23 8.89
C ILE A 146 -9.83 6.63 9.46
N ARG A 147 -8.77 7.26 9.97
CA ARG A 147 -8.93 8.57 10.60
C ARG A 147 -9.34 9.62 9.60
N MET A 148 -8.83 9.56 8.37
CA MET A 148 -9.22 10.46 7.30
C MET A 148 -10.69 10.29 6.93
N ASN A 149 -11.15 9.05 6.77
CA ASN A 149 -12.53 8.74 6.39
C ASN A 149 -13.53 9.08 7.49
N THR A 150 -13.29 8.71 8.75
CA THR A 150 -14.20 9.07 9.84
C THR A 150 -14.37 10.60 9.95
N LEU A 151 -13.30 11.36 9.69
CA LEU A 151 -13.39 12.83 9.64
C LEU A 151 -14.17 13.31 8.42
N ALA A 152 -13.90 12.77 7.23
CA ALA A 152 -14.56 13.15 5.99
C ALA A 152 -16.07 12.86 6.02
N ASN A 153 -16.48 11.71 6.57
CA ASN A 153 -17.87 11.25 6.63
C ASN A 153 -18.76 12.26 7.37
N ALA A 154 -18.39 12.66 8.60
CA ALA A 154 -19.15 13.65 9.36
C ALA A 154 -19.23 15.02 8.67
N ARG A 155 -18.17 15.41 7.96
CA ARG A 155 -18.10 16.70 7.25
C ARG A 155 -18.92 16.70 5.99
N MET A 156 -18.93 15.59 5.27
CA MET A 156 -19.79 15.37 4.11
C MET A 156 -21.27 15.37 4.53
N ALA A 157 -21.60 14.66 5.60
CA ALA A 157 -22.94 14.65 6.19
C ALA A 157 -23.40 16.08 6.55
N PHE A 158 -22.56 16.87 7.22
CA PHE A 158 -22.90 18.27 7.53
C PHE A 158 -23.02 19.15 6.27
N ALA A 159 -22.12 18.99 5.31
CA ALA A 159 -22.16 19.75 4.05
C ALA A 159 -23.42 19.44 3.23
N SER A 160 -23.99 18.23 3.35
CA SER A 160 -25.19 17.81 2.62
C SER A 160 -26.42 18.69 2.92
N LEU A 161 -26.46 19.31 4.10
CA LEU A 161 -27.50 20.26 4.50
C LEU A 161 -27.57 21.48 3.58
N LYS A 162 -26.44 21.84 2.93
CA LYS A 162 -26.39 22.94 1.96
C LYS A 162 -26.94 22.56 0.58
N ARG A 163 -27.14 21.26 0.32
CA ARG A 163 -27.64 20.71 -0.96
C ARG A 163 -26.83 21.17 -2.18
N LYS A 164 -25.50 21.21 -2.05
CA LYS A 164 -24.56 21.56 -3.14
C LYS A 164 -23.82 20.32 -3.63
N PRO A 165 -24.26 19.67 -4.72
CA PRO A 165 -23.68 18.41 -5.19
C PRO A 165 -22.17 18.48 -5.42
N LEU A 166 -21.66 19.60 -5.95
CA LEU A 166 -20.23 19.73 -6.22
C LEU A 166 -19.40 19.81 -4.92
N GLU A 167 -19.94 20.44 -3.87
CA GLU A 167 -19.30 20.45 -2.54
C GLU A 167 -19.26 19.03 -1.96
N LEU A 168 -20.34 18.25 -2.14
CA LEU A 168 -20.44 16.88 -1.66
C LEU A 168 -19.47 15.93 -2.36
N LEU A 169 -19.28 16.08 -3.67
CA LEU A 169 -18.31 15.30 -4.43
C LEU A 169 -16.86 15.60 -4.02
N ASN A 170 -16.56 16.87 -3.73
CA ASN A 170 -15.19 17.30 -3.49
C ASN A 170 -14.61 16.85 -2.14
N ILE A 171 -15.45 16.58 -1.14
CA ILE A 171 -15.00 16.12 0.19
C ILE A 171 -14.37 14.71 0.12
N PRO A 172 -15.08 13.66 -0.36
CA PRO A 172 -14.52 12.33 -0.49
C PRO A 172 -13.37 12.28 -1.49
N LEU A 173 -13.39 13.09 -2.57
CA LEU A 173 -12.26 13.18 -3.50
C LEU A 173 -10.99 13.72 -2.81
N LYS A 174 -11.09 14.73 -1.95
CA LYS A 174 -9.96 15.21 -1.14
C LYS A 174 -9.50 14.16 -0.12
N ALA A 175 -10.45 13.42 0.46
CA ALA A 175 -10.16 12.33 1.38
C ALA A 175 -9.33 11.24 0.70
N GLY A 176 -9.84 10.69 -0.40
CA GLY A 176 -9.19 9.66 -1.20
C GLY A 176 -7.84 10.12 -1.78
N MET A 177 -7.74 11.37 -2.25
CA MET A 177 -6.45 11.88 -2.75
C MET A 177 -5.39 11.98 -1.64
N SER A 178 -5.78 12.35 -0.42
CA SER A 178 -4.85 12.35 0.71
C SER A 178 -4.33 10.95 1.01
N ILE A 179 -5.25 9.97 1.13
CA ILE A 179 -4.92 8.57 1.41
C ILE A 179 -4.00 8.03 0.32
N GLY A 180 -4.40 8.18 -0.95
CA GLY A 180 -3.69 7.69 -2.12
C GLY A 180 -2.27 8.23 -2.28
N VAL A 181 -2.07 9.54 -2.06
CA VAL A 181 -0.71 10.11 -2.16
C VAL A 181 0.14 9.70 -0.97
N VAL A 182 -0.40 9.73 0.26
CA VAL A 182 0.36 9.34 1.46
C VAL A 182 0.82 7.89 1.35
N LEU A 183 -0.05 6.95 0.95
CA LEU A 183 0.30 5.54 0.88
C LEU A 183 1.43 5.30 -0.14
N ILE A 184 1.32 5.87 -1.35
CA ILE A 184 2.35 5.72 -2.41
C ILE A 184 3.67 6.38 -1.99
N CYS A 185 3.62 7.52 -1.29
CA CYS A 185 4.84 8.17 -0.83
C CYS A 185 5.53 7.39 0.30
N VAL A 186 4.79 6.84 1.27
CA VAL A 186 5.36 5.96 2.31
C VAL A 186 6.03 4.77 1.64
N GLU A 187 5.32 4.13 0.71
CA GLU A 187 5.78 2.98 -0.05
C GLU A 187 7.09 3.24 -0.78
N LEU A 188 7.12 4.29 -1.60
CA LEU A 188 8.30 4.66 -2.36
C LEU A 188 9.48 5.07 -1.48
N ILE A 189 9.24 5.74 -0.35
CA ILE A 189 10.30 6.07 0.60
C ILE A 189 10.93 4.77 1.13
N LEU A 190 10.14 3.79 1.55
CA LEU A 190 10.65 2.51 2.06
C LEU A 190 11.42 1.75 0.98
N MET A 191 10.87 1.66 -0.24
CA MET A 191 11.57 1.01 -1.36
C MET A 191 12.86 1.71 -1.77
N LEU A 192 12.90 3.05 -1.77
CA LEU A 192 14.12 3.82 -2.02
C LEU A 192 15.15 3.59 -0.90
N VAL A 193 14.70 3.45 0.35
CA VAL A 193 15.59 3.14 1.47
C VAL A 193 16.24 1.77 1.28
N ILE A 194 15.46 0.75 0.90
CA ILE A 194 16.01 -0.58 0.58
C ILE A 194 17.02 -0.48 -0.56
N LEU A 195 16.66 0.22 -1.64
CA LEU A 195 17.51 0.33 -2.83
C LEU A 195 18.85 1.02 -2.56
N MET A 196 18.85 2.11 -1.80
CA MET A 196 20.01 3.01 -1.69
C MET A 196 20.88 2.75 -0.46
N PHE A 197 20.32 2.20 0.62
CA PHE A 197 21.05 2.06 1.89
C PHE A 197 21.31 0.62 2.31
N MET A 198 20.64 -0.37 1.69
CA MET A 198 20.94 -1.77 1.98
C MET A 198 22.14 -2.26 1.16
N PRO A 199 22.99 -3.13 1.72
CA PRO A 199 24.08 -3.75 0.98
C PRO A 199 23.55 -4.47 -0.27
N GLU A 200 24.27 -4.35 -1.39
CA GLU A 200 23.86 -4.87 -2.71
C GLU A 200 23.51 -6.37 -2.69
N HIS A 201 24.22 -7.16 -1.87
CA HIS A 201 24.00 -8.59 -1.70
C HIS A 201 22.78 -8.95 -0.82
N LEU A 202 22.23 -8.00 -0.05
CA LEU A 202 21.05 -8.19 0.81
C LEU A 202 19.81 -7.46 0.29
N ALA A 203 19.97 -6.44 -0.54
CA ALA A 203 18.88 -5.58 -0.97
C ALA A 203 17.74 -6.34 -1.65
N GLY A 204 18.06 -7.29 -2.54
CA GLY A 204 17.05 -8.15 -3.17
C GLY A 204 16.24 -8.96 -2.17
N ALA A 205 16.92 -9.65 -1.23
CA ALA A 205 16.24 -10.40 -0.18
C ALA A 205 15.44 -9.50 0.78
N CYS A 206 15.90 -8.27 1.03
CA CYS A 206 15.16 -7.27 1.81
C CYS A 206 13.90 -6.80 1.08
N PHE A 207 13.93 -6.60 -0.24
CA PHE A 207 12.75 -6.30 -1.04
C PHE A 207 11.72 -7.44 -0.97
N ILE A 208 12.16 -8.69 -1.08
CA ILE A 208 11.28 -9.86 -0.94
C ILE A 208 10.72 -9.95 0.49
N GLY A 209 11.56 -9.78 1.51
CA GLY A 209 11.12 -9.76 2.90
C GLY A 209 10.07 -8.68 3.17
N PHE A 210 10.30 -7.47 2.64
CA PHE A 210 9.37 -6.36 2.68
C PHE A 210 8.04 -6.72 2.00
N ALA A 211 8.07 -7.15 0.73
CA ALA A 211 6.90 -7.58 -0.02
C ALA A 211 6.06 -8.66 0.70
N ILE A 212 6.72 -9.68 1.28
CA ILE A 212 6.03 -10.71 2.09
C ILE A 212 5.28 -10.08 3.28
N GLY A 213 5.92 -9.11 3.94
CA GLY A 213 5.32 -8.40 5.07
C GLY A 213 4.10 -7.59 4.67
N GLU A 214 4.18 -6.86 3.57
CA GLU A 214 3.07 -6.06 3.04
C GLU A 214 1.90 -6.93 2.60
N SER A 215 2.18 -8.02 1.87
CA SER A 215 1.16 -9.01 1.47
C SER A 215 0.50 -9.65 2.67
N LEU A 216 1.25 -9.97 3.74
CA LEU A 216 0.67 -10.48 4.97
C LEU A 216 -0.24 -9.45 5.64
N GLY A 217 0.24 -8.21 5.76
CA GLY A 217 -0.53 -7.10 6.33
C GLY A 217 -1.83 -6.85 5.57
N ALA A 218 -1.74 -6.66 4.26
CA ALA A 218 -2.88 -6.34 3.40
C ALA A 218 -3.90 -7.48 3.33
N SER A 219 -3.46 -8.73 3.14
CA SER A 219 -4.37 -9.88 3.07
C SER A 219 -5.16 -10.06 4.36
N ALA A 220 -4.50 -10.02 5.52
CA ALA A 220 -5.17 -10.16 6.81
C ALA A 220 -6.15 -9.02 7.08
N LEU A 221 -5.73 -7.76 6.85
CA LEU A 221 -6.59 -6.59 7.07
C LEU A 221 -7.80 -6.57 6.14
N ARG A 222 -7.61 -6.95 4.87
CA ARG A 222 -8.69 -7.01 3.87
C ARG A 222 -9.68 -8.13 4.15
N ILE A 223 -9.21 -9.33 4.45
CA ILE A 223 -10.09 -10.48 4.72
C ILE A 223 -10.85 -10.27 6.02
N ALA A 224 -10.15 -9.94 7.12
CA ALA A 224 -10.81 -9.73 8.40
C ALA A 224 -11.77 -8.53 8.37
N GLY A 225 -11.38 -7.45 7.68
CA GLY A 225 -12.22 -6.27 7.51
C GLY A 225 -13.45 -6.57 6.65
N GLY A 226 -13.28 -7.32 5.56
CA GLY A 226 -14.36 -7.78 4.68
C GLY A 226 -15.37 -8.69 5.39
N ILE A 227 -14.90 -9.58 6.27
CA ILE A 227 -15.78 -10.41 7.09
C ILE A 227 -16.55 -9.54 8.09
N PHE A 228 -15.86 -8.63 8.79
CA PHE A 228 -16.47 -7.75 9.78
C PHE A 228 -17.56 -6.87 9.15
N THR A 229 -17.25 -6.19 8.03
CA THR A 229 -18.20 -5.31 7.34
C THR A 229 -19.42 -6.09 6.85
N LYS A 230 -19.24 -7.22 6.16
CA LYS A 230 -20.38 -7.94 5.58
C LYS A 230 -21.29 -8.59 6.63
N ILE A 231 -20.74 -9.02 7.76
CA ILE A 231 -21.58 -9.52 8.87
C ILE A 231 -22.37 -8.36 9.50
N ALA A 232 -21.74 -7.19 9.69
CA ALA A 232 -22.38 -6.04 10.29
C ALA A 232 -23.48 -5.45 9.39
N ASP A 233 -23.17 -5.25 8.10
CA ASP A 233 -24.06 -4.79 7.03
C ASP A 233 -25.30 -5.69 6.95
N VAL A 234 -25.12 -6.99 6.65
CA VAL A 234 -26.25 -7.94 6.54
C VAL A 234 -27.05 -8.04 7.86
N GLY A 235 -26.37 -8.02 9.01
CA GLY A 235 -27.02 -8.06 10.31
C GLY A 235 -27.89 -6.82 10.57
N SER A 236 -27.36 -5.63 10.28
CA SER A 236 -28.05 -4.34 10.44
C SER A 236 -29.24 -4.24 9.48
N ASP A 237 -29.06 -4.64 8.23
CA ASP A 237 -30.07 -4.55 7.18
C ASP A 237 -31.21 -5.56 7.33
N LEU A 238 -30.96 -6.73 7.89
CA LEU A 238 -32.04 -7.66 8.24
C LEU A 238 -32.92 -7.10 9.37
N MET A 239 -32.33 -6.38 10.33
CA MET A 239 -33.08 -5.72 11.41
C MET A 239 -34.01 -4.63 10.87
N LYS A 240 -33.57 -3.87 9.84
CA LYS A 240 -34.41 -2.89 9.12
C LYS A 240 -35.72 -3.51 8.64
N VAL A 241 -35.65 -4.70 8.01
CA VAL A 241 -36.82 -5.43 7.50
C VAL A 241 -37.69 -5.98 8.63
N VAL A 242 -37.08 -6.57 9.67
CA VAL A 242 -37.80 -7.22 10.78
C VAL A 242 -38.54 -6.18 11.64
N PHE A 243 -37.88 -5.09 12.00
CA PHE A 243 -38.43 -4.06 12.88
C PHE A 243 -39.16 -2.94 12.13
N LYS A 244 -39.12 -2.94 10.80
CA LYS A 244 -39.75 -1.92 9.94
C LYS A 244 -39.28 -0.50 10.28
N ILE A 245 -37.99 -0.36 10.53
CA ILE A 245 -37.30 0.92 10.77
C ILE A 245 -36.57 1.37 9.49
N GLY A 246 -36.02 2.58 9.49
CA GLY A 246 -35.19 3.05 8.38
C GLY A 246 -33.85 2.33 8.30
N GLU A 247 -33.18 2.46 7.16
CA GLU A 247 -31.75 2.16 7.04
C GLU A 247 -30.94 3.17 7.86
N ASP A 248 -29.85 2.72 8.50
CA ASP A 248 -29.04 3.51 9.42
C ASP A 248 -29.81 4.18 10.56
N ASP A 249 -30.94 3.61 10.96
CA ASP A 249 -31.75 4.15 12.05
C ASP A 249 -30.99 4.06 13.39
N PRO A 250 -30.88 5.16 14.17
CA PRO A 250 -30.10 5.18 15.41
C PRO A 250 -30.63 4.23 16.50
N ARG A 251 -31.84 3.69 16.34
CA ARG A 251 -32.41 2.67 17.25
C ARG A 251 -31.87 1.27 16.95
N ASN A 252 -31.28 1.05 15.78
CA ASN A 252 -30.69 -0.21 15.40
C ASN A 252 -29.28 -0.34 15.99
N PRO A 253 -29.03 -1.31 16.89
CA PRO A 253 -27.72 -1.48 17.53
C PRO A 253 -26.63 -1.90 16.54
N GLY A 254 -26.98 -2.40 15.35
CA GLY A 254 -26.05 -2.81 14.30
C GLY A 254 -25.37 -1.66 13.55
N VAL A 255 -25.96 -0.46 13.55
CA VAL A 255 -25.54 0.65 12.66
C VAL A 255 -24.12 1.14 12.96
N ILE A 256 -23.71 1.19 14.24
CA ILE A 256 -22.33 1.56 14.57
C ILE A 256 -21.34 0.50 14.09
N ALA A 257 -21.70 -0.78 14.15
CA ALA A 257 -20.85 -1.85 13.65
C ALA A 257 -20.75 -1.82 12.12
N ASP A 258 -21.86 -1.52 11.45
CA ASP A 258 -21.94 -1.37 9.99
C ASP A 258 -21.05 -0.22 9.49
N CYS A 259 -21.27 0.99 10.01
CA CYS A 259 -20.43 2.15 9.73
C CYS A 259 -18.95 1.92 10.11
N THR A 260 -18.69 1.17 11.18
CA THR A 260 -17.32 0.75 11.53
C THR A 260 -16.76 -0.17 10.45
N GLY A 261 -17.56 -1.10 9.94
CA GLY A 261 -17.23 -2.03 8.86
C GLY A 261 -16.88 -1.32 7.56
N ASP A 262 -17.61 -0.27 7.17
CA ASP A 262 -17.26 0.53 5.99
C ASP A 262 -15.86 1.14 6.11
N ASN A 263 -15.49 1.61 7.31
CA ASN A 263 -14.19 2.21 7.54
C ASN A 263 -13.09 1.14 7.71
N ALA A 264 -13.40 0.03 8.40
CA ALA A 264 -12.45 -1.00 8.78
C ALA A 264 -12.26 -2.12 7.74
N GLY A 265 -13.20 -2.27 6.83
CA GLY A 265 -13.18 -3.23 5.72
C GLY A 265 -13.07 -2.51 4.39
N ASP A 266 -14.12 -1.79 4.00
CA ASP A 266 -14.24 -1.21 2.65
C ASP A 266 -13.26 -0.06 2.40
N SER A 267 -12.72 0.56 3.45
CA SER A 267 -11.62 1.52 3.34
C SER A 267 -10.25 0.94 3.65
N VAL A 268 -10.08 0.27 4.80
CA VAL A 268 -8.77 -0.28 5.21
C VAL A 268 -8.27 -1.32 4.24
N GLY A 269 -9.15 -2.23 3.81
CA GLY A 269 -8.81 -3.30 2.88
C GLY A 269 -8.19 -2.73 1.61
N PRO A 270 -8.91 -1.90 0.84
CA PRO A 270 -8.35 -1.28 -0.37
C PRO A 270 -7.15 -0.37 -0.13
N THR A 271 -7.03 0.27 1.04
CA THR A 271 -5.86 1.11 1.35
C THR A 271 -4.60 0.28 1.57
N ALA A 272 -4.72 -0.81 2.35
CA ALA A 272 -3.61 -1.74 2.58
C ALA A 272 -3.28 -2.55 1.32
N ASP A 273 -4.29 -2.96 0.57
CA ASP A 273 -4.19 -3.61 -0.75
C ASP A 273 -3.46 -2.69 -1.75
N GLY A 274 -3.80 -1.40 -1.77
CA GLY A 274 -3.14 -0.42 -2.64
C GLY A 274 -1.66 -0.22 -2.30
N PHE A 275 -1.29 -0.26 -1.01
CA PHE A 275 0.10 -0.19 -0.55
C PHE A 275 0.87 -1.42 -1.00
N GLU A 276 0.35 -2.60 -0.70
CA GLU A 276 0.91 -3.90 -1.10
C GLU A 276 1.06 -4.03 -2.62
N THR A 277 0.01 -3.74 -3.38
CA THR A 277 0.03 -3.90 -4.83
C THR A 277 1.07 -2.97 -5.44
N TYR A 278 1.21 -1.75 -4.92
CA TYR A 278 2.22 -0.82 -5.41
C TYR A 278 3.65 -1.28 -5.06
N GLY A 279 3.87 -1.84 -3.88
CA GLY A 279 5.16 -2.37 -3.43
C GLY A 279 5.57 -3.65 -4.15
N VAL A 280 4.73 -4.68 -4.06
CA VAL A 280 4.97 -6.02 -4.62
C VAL A 280 5.12 -5.99 -6.13
N THR A 281 4.35 -5.16 -6.86
CA THR A 281 4.58 -4.98 -8.30
C THR A 281 5.93 -4.30 -8.59
N GLY A 282 6.36 -3.38 -7.73
CA GLY A 282 7.69 -2.79 -7.79
C GLY A 282 8.80 -3.83 -7.58
N VAL A 283 8.66 -4.68 -6.56
CA VAL A 283 9.60 -5.79 -6.29
C VAL A 283 9.64 -6.79 -7.44
N ALA A 284 8.48 -7.15 -8.00
CA ALA A 284 8.40 -8.02 -9.16
C ALA A 284 9.12 -7.45 -10.40
N LEU A 285 8.99 -6.13 -10.64
CA LEU A 285 9.72 -5.46 -11.73
C LEU A 285 11.23 -5.42 -11.48
N ILE A 286 11.66 -5.21 -10.24
CA ILE A 286 13.09 -5.27 -9.85
C ILE A 286 13.63 -6.68 -10.11
N ALA A 287 12.94 -7.72 -9.63
CA ALA A 287 13.32 -9.11 -9.86
C ALA A 287 13.38 -9.44 -11.35
N PHE A 288 12.39 -9.00 -12.13
CA PHE A 288 12.37 -9.18 -13.57
C PHE A 288 13.57 -8.53 -14.26
N ILE A 289 13.90 -7.27 -13.94
CA ILE A 289 15.07 -6.56 -14.51
C ILE A 289 16.38 -7.29 -14.17
N LEU A 290 16.53 -7.74 -12.93
CA LEU A 290 17.74 -8.40 -12.46
C LEU A 290 17.95 -9.79 -13.08
N LEU A 291 16.86 -10.53 -13.36
CA LEU A 291 16.94 -11.89 -13.90
C LEU A 291 16.87 -11.95 -15.42
N ALA A 292 16.09 -11.08 -16.07
CA ALA A 292 15.85 -11.16 -17.51
C ALA A 292 17.01 -10.59 -18.34
N ILE A 293 17.81 -9.68 -17.78
CA ILE A 293 18.90 -9.04 -18.50
C ILE A 293 20.14 -9.94 -18.49
N THR A 294 20.46 -10.47 -19.66
CA THR A 294 21.63 -11.32 -19.91
C THR A 294 22.60 -10.62 -20.86
N GLY A 295 23.90 -10.76 -20.65
CA GLY A 295 24.92 -10.14 -21.52
C GLY A 295 26.33 -10.26 -20.95
N THR A 296 27.28 -9.54 -21.55
CA THR A 296 28.63 -9.38 -20.97
C THR A 296 28.53 -8.61 -19.65
N ALA A 297 29.34 -8.99 -18.66
CA ALA A 297 29.20 -8.53 -17.26
C ALA A 297 29.01 -7.00 -17.14
N SER A 298 29.92 -6.22 -17.72
CA SER A 298 29.86 -4.75 -17.62
C SER A 298 28.67 -4.11 -18.37
N ALA A 299 28.24 -4.68 -19.50
CA ALA A 299 27.10 -4.14 -20.25
C ALA A 299 25.76 -4.50 -19.59
N LYS A 300 25.69 -5.69 -18.98
CA LYS A 300 24.54 -6.15 -18.20
C LYS A 300 24.31 -5.26 -16.98
N GLU A 301 25.35 -5.03 -16.18
CA GLU A 301 25.26 -4.24 -14.94
C GLU A 301 24.80 -2.81 -15.22
N LEU A 302 25.39 -2.14 -16.22
CA LEU A 302 25.00 -0.79 -16.61
C LEU A 302 23.50 -0.71 -16.98
N LEU A 303 23.03 -1.63 -17.82
CA LEU A 303 21.63 -1.67 -18.25
C LEU A 303 20.67 -1.99 -17.10
N GLN A 304 21.07 -2.86 -16.17
CA GLN A 304 20.29 -3.13 -14.96
C GLN A 304 20.14 -1.88 -14.09
N ILE A 305 21.24 -1.15 -13.85
CA ILE A 305 21.21 0.10 -13.09
C ILE A 305 20.28 1.11 -13.77
N ASP A 306 20.45 1.33 -15.08
CA ASP A 306 19.63 2.30 -15.82
C ASP A 306 18.13 1.99 -15.75
N LEU A 307 17.76 0.72 -15.91
CA LEU A 307 16.36 0.31 -15.84
C LEU A 307 15.80 0.34 -14.42
N LEU A 308 16.60 0.02 -13.40
CA LEU A 308 16.21 0.17 -12.00
C LEU A 308 15.95 1.64 -11.65
N VAL A 309 16.86 2.55 -12.04
CA VAL A 309 16.65 3.99 -11.84
C VAL A 309 15.41 4.44 -12.60
N TRP A 310 15.25 4.01 -13.85
CA TRP A 310 14.11 4.37 -14.68
C TRP A 310 12.76 3.97 -14.06
N ILE A 311 12.60 2.74 -13.53
CA ILE A 311 11.33 2.34 -12.90
C ILE A 311 10.99 3.20 -11.68
N PHE A 312 11.98 3.57 -10.87
CA PHE A 312 11.76 4.45 -9.72
C PHE A 312 11.40 5.87 -10.17
N VAL A 313 12.09 6.41 -11.18
CA VAL A 313 11.76 7.71 -11.77
C VAL A 313 10.33 7.75 -12.29
N MET A 314 9.90 6.71 -13.03
CA MET A 314 8.53 6.62 -13.54
C MET A 314 7.50 6.59 -12.41
N ARG A 315 7.76 5.80 -11.36
CA ARG A 315 6.89 5.70 -10.18
C ARG A 315 6.79 7.02 -9.40
N ILE A 316 7.90 7.74 -9.27
CA ILE A 316 7.94 9.08 -8.66
C ILE A 316 7.16 10.09 -9.52
N LEU A 317 7.34 10.08 -10.84
CA LEU A 317 6.59 10.92 -11.79
C LEU A 317 5.08 10.67 -11.69
N MET A 318 4.66 9.44 -11.41
CA MET A 318 3.25 9.10 -11.23
C MET A 318 2.61 9.83 -10.04
N ILE A 319 3.36 10.21 -9.01
CA ILE A 319 2.84 11.05 -7.92
C ILE A 319 2.47 12.44 -8.48
N ALA A 320 3.40 13.08 -9.18
CA ALA A 320 3.21 14.43 -9.70
C ALA A 320 2.08 14.49 -10.75
N THR A 321 2.04 13.53 -11.66
CA THR A 321 1.00 13.43 -12.69
C THR A 321 -0.38 13.12 -12.10
N SER A 322 -0.46 12.30 -11.05
CA SER A 322 -1.73 12.04 -10.34
C SER A 322 -2.27 13.30 -9.65
N ILE A 323 -1.41 14.07 -8.99
CA ILE A 323 -1.80 15.35 -8.35
C ILE A 323 -2.25 16.36 -9.42
N PHE A 324 -1.53 16.44 -10.53
CA PHE A 324 -1.88 17.31 -11.64
C PHE A 324 -3.22 16.92 -12.29
N ALA A 325 -3.43 15.62 -12.54
CA ALA A 325 -4.70 15.09 -13.04
C ALA A 325 -5.86 15.38 -12.08
N TYR A 326 -5.64 15.25 -10.77
CA TYR A 326 -6.62 15.62 -9.75
C TYR A 326 -7.02 17.11 -9.85
N TRP A 327 -6.07 18.02 -10.05
CA TRP A 327 -6.37 19.45 -10.22
C TRP A 327 -7.10 19.76 -11.53
N ILE A 328 -6.69 19.13 -12.63
CA ILE A 328 -7.39 19.26 -13.92
C ILE A 328 -8.85 18.79 -13.77
N ASN A 329 -9.06 17.61 -13.19
CA ASN A 329 -10.41 17.06 -12.98
C ASN A 329 -11.27 17.99 -12.12
N ASN A 330 -10.70 18.57 -11.06
CA ASN A 330 -11.40 19.53 -10.24
C ASN A 330 -11.72 20.83 -11.01
N ALA A 331 -10.80 21.33 -11.84
CA ALA A 331 -11.02 22.52 -12.66
C ALA A 331 -12.12 22.30 -13.70
N ILE A 332 -12.10 21.16 -14.41
CA ILE A 332 -13.12 20.79 -15.39
C ILE A 332 -14.48 20.61 -14.71
N SER A 333 -14.53 19.87 -13.60
CA SER A 333 -15.77 19.62 -12.87
C SER A 333 -16.38 20.93 -12.34
N THR A 334 -15.53 21.82 -11.81
CA THR A 334 -15.98 23.14 -11.37
C THR A 334 -16.50 23.95 -12.54
N ALA A 335 -15.78 24.03 -13.65
CA ALA A 335 -16.21 24.79 -14.83
C ALA A 335 -17.55 24.29 -15.40
N LYS A 336 -17.75 22.98 -15.44
CA LYS A 336 -18.96 22.36 -16.01
C LYS A 336 -20.18 22.44 -15.08
N TYR A 337 -19.97 22.27 -13.76
CA TYR A 337 -21.06 22.08 -12.80
C TYR A 337 -21.28 23.25 -11.84
N LYS A 338 -20.54 24.36 -11.98
CA LYS A 338 -20.69 25.55 -11.12
C LYS A 338 -22.13 26.08 -11.00
N ASN A 339 -22.90 25.96 -12.08
CA ASN A 339 -24.27 26.50 -12.15
C ASN A 339 -25.34 25.50 -11.69
N VAL A 340 -24.95 24.27 -11.31
CA VAL A 340 -25.86 23.23 -10.79
C VAL A 340 -26.09 23.40 -9.28
N ASP A 341 -25.23 24.18 -8.60
CA ASP A 341 -25.34 24.48 -7.17
C ASP A 341 -26.32 25.64 -6.85
N VAL A 342 -27.18 26.04 -7.81
CA VAL A 342 -28.16 27.15 -7.69
C VAL A 342 -29.50 26.66 -7.19
#